data_AF-A0A2V7RV76-F1
#
_entry.id   AF-A0A2V7RV76-F1
#
_cell.length_a   1.000
_cell.length_b   1.000
_cell.length_c   1.000
_cell.angle_alpha   90.00
_cell.angle_beta   90.00
_cell.angle_gamma   90.00
#
_symmetry.space_group_name_H-M   'P 1'
#
loop_
_entity.id
_entity.type
_entity.pdbx_description
1 polymer ?
#
loop_
_entity_poly.entity_id
_entity_poly.type
_entity_poly.pdbx_seq_one_letter_code
_entity_poly.pdbx_strand_id
1 'polypeptide(L)'
;MDKLRTTIDWSSRDAATQVAAYVRERMVEYVTDYRGRGNAAMVVYDDLGSVHASDALDAMLRDSSFVFSVVPSLGRHLASYPRDTLAGAEEVLFWSLEDLPHVRRVLRITHQTVYEAPELPGTTVFAAKQIYADHYFEAGLEVLTAVDDTTSTGSATPAGITLVAVRRYRFDHLPSGGLLNLRGRVIGGLRDNVRSDLARLKRESELALRAAGTQ
;
A
#
# COMPACT_ATOMS: atom_id res chain seq x y z
N MET A 1 18.85 -3.42 15.55
CA MET A 1 20.18 -3.70 14.94
C MET A 1 21.08 -4.56 15.83
N ASP A 2 21.06 -4.40 17.14
CA ASP A 2 21.99 -5.14 18.04
C ASP A 2 21.84 -6.66 17.99
N LYS A 3 20.61 -7.19 17.96
CA LYS A 3 20.38 -8.64 17.83
C LYS A 3 20.90 -9.21 16.51
N LEU A 4 20.73 -8.51 15.38
CA LEU A 4 21.25 -8.95 14.08
C LEU A 4 22.78 -9.07 14.13
N ARG A 5 23.48 -8.09 14.71
CA ARG A 5 24.94 -8.11 14.80
C ARG A 5 25.46 -9.29 15.62
N THR A 6 24.72 -9.72 16.64
CA THR A 6 25.11 -10.84 17.51
C THR A 6 24.68 -12.21 16.99
N THR A 7 23.68 -12.30 16.10
CA THR A 7 23.15 -13.57 15.61
C THR A 7 23.84 -14.07 14.34
N ILE A 8 24.43 -13.17 13.55
CA ILE A 8 25.08 -13.52 12.29
C ILE A 8 26.58 -13.79 12.50
N ASP A 9 27.07 -14.91 11.97
CA ASP A 9 28.52 -15.11 11.82
C ASP A 9 29.03 -14.31 10.60
N TRP A 10 29.48 -13.10 10.87
CA TRP A 10 30.00 -12.17 9.85
C TRP A 10 31.30 -12.64 9.18
N SER A 11 32.01 -13.61 9.77
CA SER A 11 33.26 -14.14 9.23
C SER A 11 33.05 -15.29 8.24
N SER A 12 31.84 -15.86 8.22
CA SER A 12 31.48 -16.94 7.30
C SER A 12 31.27 -16.43 5.87
N ARG A 13 31.60 -17.28 4.89
CA ARG A 13 31.28 -17.04 3.48
C ARG A 13 29.78 -16.98 3.21
N ASP A 14 28.96 -17.50 4.12
CA ASP A 14 27.50 -17.55 4.02
C ASP A 14 26.79 -16.44 4.79
N ALA A 15 27.52 -15.43 5.31
CA ALA A 15 26.94 -14.35 6.12
C ALA A 15 25.74 -13.66 5.43
N ALA A 16 25.81 -13.44 4.11
CA ALA A 16 24.71 -12.86 3.34
C ALA A 16 23.45 -13.75 3.35
N THR A 17 23.62 -15.07 3.23
CA THR A 17 22.53 -16.06 3.29
C THR A 17 21.90 -16.08 4.68
N GLN A 18 22.72 -16.02 5.73
CA GLN A 18 22.26 -15.97 7.12
C GLN A 18 21.46 -14.68 7.39
N VAL A 19 21.94 -13.52 6.93
CA VAL A 19 21.20 -12.25 7.03
C VAL A 19 19.85 -12.35 6.32
N ALA A 20 19.82 -12.89 5.10
CA ALA A 20 18.58 -13.03 4.35
C ALA A 20 17.58 -13.97 5.04
N ALA A 21 18.05 -15.08 5.60
CA ALA A 21 17.21 -16.00 6.38
C ALA A 21 16.65 -15.32 7.63
N TYR A 22 17.49 -14.62 8.38
CA TYR A 22 17.08 -13.88 9.57
C TYR A 22 16.04 -12.81 9.25
N VAL A 23 16.25 -11.99 8.21
CA VAL A 23 15.29 -10.95 7.80
C VAL A 23 13.95 -11.57 7.42
N ARG A 24 13.95 -12.65 6.63
CA ARG A 24 12.70 -13.36 6.28
C ARG A 24 11.95 -13.87 7.50
N GLU A 25 12.66 -14.44 8.47
CA GLU A 25 12.08 -14.93 9.72
C GLU A 25 11.42 -13.78 10.50
N ARG A 26 12.12 -12.64 10.66
CA ARG A 26 11.57 -11.45 11.33
C ARG A 26 10.36 -10.88 10.60
N MET A 27 10.36 -10.88 9.27
CA MET A 27 9.20 -10.45 8.47
C MET A 27 7.98 -11.35 8.71
N VAL A 28 8.17 -12.68 8.77
CA VAL A 28 7.08 -13.63 9.04
C VAL A 28 6.53 -13.45 10.45
N GLU A 29 7.39 -13.29 11.44
CA GLU A 29 6.97 -12.99 12.82
C GLU A 29 6.16 -11.70 12.89
N TYR A 30 6.67 -10.64 12.26
CA TYR A 30 6.01 -9.34 12.20
C TYR A 30 4.61 -9.44 11.56
N VAL A 31 4.50 -10.11 10.41
CA VAL A 31 3.22 -10.31 9.73
C VAL A 31 2.26 -11.18 10.56
N THR A 32 2.78 -12.22 11.23
CA THR A 32 1.96 -13.10 12.08
C THR A 32 1.37 -12.34 13.26
N ASP A 33 2.19 -11.51 13.92
CA ASP A 33 1.76 -10.65 15.02
C ASP A 33 0.75 -9.59 14.55
N TYR A 34 0.99 -8.99 13.38
CA TYR A 34 0.04 -8.08 12.73
C TYR A 34 -1.30 -8.75 12.41
N ARG A 35 -1.33 -10.01 11.97
CA ARG A 35 -2.61 -10.71 11.73
C ARG A 35 -3.41 -10.93 13.03
N GLY A 36 -2.74 -11.04 14.17
CA GLY A 36 -3.39 -11.23 15.47
C GLY A 36 -3.84 -9.91 16.12
N ARG A 37 -2.97 -8.90 16.16
CA ARG A 37 -3.20 -7.64 16.88
C ARG A 37 -3.56 -6.46 15.97
N GLY A 38 -3.38 -6.61 14.66
CA GLY A 38 -3.72 -5.62 13.66
C GLY A 38 -2.90 -4.35 13.74
N ASN A 39 -3.57 -3.20 13.65
CA ASN A 39 -2.91 -1.90 13.67
C ASN A 39 -2.07 -1.68 14.94
N ALA A 40 -2.40 -2.34 16.05
CA ALA A 40 -1.62 -2.28 17.30
C ALA A 40 -0.24 -2.97 17.20
N ALA A 41 0.00 -3.79 16.17
CA ALA A 41 1.32 -4.38 15.86
C ALA A 41 2.11 -3.58 14.81
N MET A 42 1.55 -2.48 14.30
CA MET A 42 2.28 -1.64 13.35
C MET A 42 3.55 -1.06 14.00
N VAL A 43 4.58 -0.92 13.19
CA VAL A 43 5.92 -0.51 13.66
C VAL A 43 5.89 0.90 14.27
N VAL A 44 6.76 1.11 15.24
CA VAL A 44 7.09 2.43 15.79
C VAL A 44 8.45 2.82 15.24
N TYR A 45 8.49 3.90 14.46
CA TYR A 45 9.72 4.45 13.91
C TYR A 45 10.35 5.38 14.95
N ASP A 46 11.55 5.07 15.42
CA ASP A 46 12.16 5.71 16.61
C ASP A 46 13.29 6.69 16.25
N ASP A 47 13.25 7.22 15.03
CA ASP A 47 14.38 7.89 14.42
C ASP A 47 14.63 9.25 15.09
N LEU A 48 13.57 10.01 15.43
CA LEU A 48 13.66 11.34 16.07
C LEU A 48 12.45 11.71 16.97
N GLY A 49 11.67 10.73 17.40
CA GLY A 49 10.45 10.91 18.19
C GLY A 49 9.43 9.87 17.77
N SER A 50 9.29 8.82 18.58
CA SER A 50 8.61 7.57 18.25
C SER A 50 7.28 7.76 17.49
N VAL A 51 7.31 7.63 16.15
CA VAL A 51 6.11 7.72 15.30
C VAL A 51 5.49 6.35 15.20
N HIS A 52 4.29 6.21 15.75
CA HIS A 52 3.47 5.02 15.53
C HIS A 52 2.90 5.05 14.11
N ALA A 53 3.26 4.05 13.29
CA ALA A 53 2.75 3.96 11.92
C ALA A 53 1.21 3.85 11.87
N SER A 54 0.59 3.31 12.92
CA SER A 54 -0.86 3.29 13.11
C SER A 54 -1.47 4.71 13.20
N ASP A 55 -0.82 5.62 13.93
CA ASP A 55 -1.34 6.99 14.11
C ASP A 55 -1.21 7.78 12.80
N ALA A 56 -0.12 7.53 12.06
CA ALA A 56 0.08 8.06 10.72
C ALA A 56 -0.98 7.52 9.72
N LEU A 57 -1.32 6.22 9.81
CA LEU A 57 -2.42 5.63 9.05
C LEU A 57 -3.77 6.29 9.40
N ASP A 58 -4.09 6.45 10.67
CA ASP A 58 -5.34 7.06 11.11
C ASP A 58 -5.48 8.51 10.63
N ALA A 59 -4.37 9.26 10.62
CA ALA A 59 -4.33 10.58 9.99
C ALA A 59 -4.63 10.51 8.48
N MET A 60 -4.00 9.59 7.74
CA MET A 60 -4.26 9.42 6.31
C MET A 60 -5.69 8.98 6.01
N LEU A 61 -6.29 8.10 6.82
CA LEU A 61 -7.68 7.70 6.67
C LEU A 61 -8.63 8.89 6.84
N ARG A 62 -8.38 9.74 7.85
CA ARG A 62 -9.12 11.01 8.04
C ARG A 62 -8.95 11.98 6.88
N ASP A 63 -7.72 12.16 6.39
CA ASP A 63 -7.43 13.04 5.26
C ASP A 63 -8.04 12.51 3.94
N SER A 64 -8.30 11.20 3.87
CA SER A 64 -8.94 10.49 2.74
C SER A 64 -10.44 10.34 2.90
N SER A 65 -11.07 11.14 3.76
CA SER A 65 -12.48 10.98 4.15
C SER A 65 -13.45 10.88 2.97
N PHE A 66 -13.19 11.53 1.83
CA PHE A 66 -14.05 11.45 0.64
C PHE A 66 -14.18 10.04 0.05
N VAL A 67 -13.15 9.19 0.16
CA VAL A 67 -13.21 7.78 -0.29
C VAL A 67 -14.02 6.98 0.72
N PHE A 68 -13.72 7.16 2.00
CA PHE A 68 -14.33 6.36 3.06
C PHE A 68 -15.70 6.87 3.49
N SER A 69 -16.16 8.01 2.98
CA SER A 69 -17.54 8.46 3.13
C SER A 69 -18.49 7.72 2.20
N VAL A 70 -17.99 7.23 1.04
CA VAL A 70 -18.80 6.46 0.09
C VAL A 70 -18.71 4.95 0.33
N VAL A 71 -17.62 4.45 0.92
CA VAL A 71 -17.47 3.06 1.36
C VAL A 71 -17.04 3.01 2.84
N PRO A 72 -17.95 3.32 3.78
CA PRO A 72 -17.61 3.44 5.20
C PRO A 72 -17.28 2.11 5.88
N SER A 73 -17.79 0.97 5.39
CA SER A 73 -17.39 -0.35 5.90
C SER A 73 -15.88 -0.58 5.73
N LEU A 74 -15.34 -0.30 4.54
CA LEU A 74 -13.92 -0.41 4.24
C LEU A 74 -13.08 0.52 5.12
N GLY A 75 -13.51 1.77 5.30
CA GLY A 75 -12.82 2.72 6.18
C GLY A 75 -12.70 2.21 7.62
N ARG A 76 -13.80 1.67 8.19
CA ARG A 76 -13.79 1.07 9.54
C ARG A 76 -12.86 -0.13 9.60
N HIS A 77 -12.98 -1.05 8.65
CA HIS A 77 -12.14 -2.24 8.57
C HIS A 77 -10.64 -1.89 8.55
N LEU A 78 -10.22 -0.93 7.71
CA LEU A 78 -8.82 -0.51 7.63
C LEU A 78 -8.31 0.10 8.95
N ALA A 79 -9.17 0.83 9.66
CA ALA A 79 -8.83 1.51 10.93
C ALA A 79 -8.77 0.55 12.13
N SER A 80 -9.58 -0.50 12.15
CA SER A 80 -9.75 -1.37 13.33
C SER A 80 -9.34 -2.82 13.12
N TYR A 81 -8.84 -3.18 11.92
CA TYR A 81 -8.33 -4.52 11.61
C TYR A 81 -7.50 -5.11 12.75
N PRO A 82 -7.68 -6.39 13.11
CA PRO A 82 -8.63 -7.34 12.54
C PRO A 82 -10.02 -7.32 13.20
N ARG A 83 -10.31 -6.36 14.10
CA ARG A 83 -11.51 -6.39 14.94
C ARG A 83 -12.81 -6.18 14.16
N ASP A 84 -12.85 -5.23 13.24
CA ASP A 84 -13.99 -5.12 12.31
C ASP A 84 -13.66 -5.90 11.04
N THR A 85 -14.22 -7.09 10.91
CA THR A 85 -14.11 -7.89 9.70
C THR A 85 -14.96 -7.29 8.58
N LEU A 86 -14.50 -7.44 7.33
CA LEU A 86 -15.20 -6.95 6.15
C LEU A 86 -15.69 -8.15 5.34
N ALA A 87 -16.97 -8.48 5.49
CA ALA A 87 -17.55 -9.63 4.80
C ALA A 87 -17.48 -9.45 3.28
N GLY A 88 -17.02 -10.49 2.57
CA GLY A 88 -16.85 -10.46 1.12
C GLY A 88 -15.58 -9.76 0.64
N ALA A 89 -14.73 -9.28 1.55
CA ALA A 89 -13.42 -8.77 1.17
C ALA A 89 -12.39 -9.90 1.01
N GLU A 90 -11.53 -9.76 0.02
CA GLU A 90 -10.34 -10.58 -0.15
C GLU A 90 -9.11 -9.82 0.32
N GLU A 91 -8.26 -10.47 1.09
CA GLU A 91 -7.09 -9.82 1.71
C GLU A 91 -5.80 -10.53 1.33
N VAL A 92 -4.77 -9.75 1.00
CA VAL A 92 -3.42 -10.25 0.72
C VAL A 92 -2.39 -9.43 1.47
N LEU A 93 -1.44 -10.14 2.09
CA LEU A 93 -0.25 -9.58 2.70
C LEU A 93 0.94 -9.95 1.82
N PHE A 94 1.68 -8.96 1.37
CA PHE A 94 2.86 -9.16 0.53
C PHE A 94 3.97 -8.22 0.93
N TRP A 95 5.20 -8.59 0.59
CA TRP A 95 6.34 -7.70 0.62
C TRP A 95 6.73 -7.30 -0.81
N SER A 96 7.31 -6.11 -0.95
CA SER A 96 7.85 -5.60 -2.20
C SER A 96 9.21 -4.95 -1.97
N LEU A 97 10.07 -5.00 -2.99
CA LEU A 97 11.26 -4.18 -3.09
C LEU A 97 10.99 -3.09 -4.13
N GLU A 98 10.85 -1.86 -3.67
CA GLU A 98 10.39 -0.75 -4.49
C GLU A 98 11.52 0.22 -4.83
N ASP A 99 11.70 0.46 -6.12
CA ASP A 99 12.59 1.51 -6.62
C ASP A 99 11.81 2.81 -6.72
N LEU A 100 12.11 3.72 -5.80
CA LEU A 100 11.49 5.02 -5.78
C LEU A 100 12.44 6.08 -6.32
N PRO A 101 11.92 7.11 -7.02
CA PRO A 101 12.74 8.16 -7.61
C PRO A 101 13.65 8.81 -6.57
N HIS A 102 14.95 8.83 -6.85
CA HIS A 102 15.99 9.53 -6.09
C HIS A 102 16.27 9.03 -4.67
N VAL A 103 15.70 7.90 -4.25
CA VAL A 103 15.96 7.29 -2.94
C VAL A 103 16.49 5.87 -3.08
N ARG A 104 17.03 5.32 -1.99
CA ARG A 104 17.43 3.90 -1.95
C ARG A 104 16.19 3.01 -2.05
N ARG A 105 16.35 1.86 -2.69
CA ARG A 105 15.33 0.80 -2.77
C ARG A 105 14.73 0.52 -1.39
N VAL A 106 13.41 0.45 -1.32
CA VAL A 106 12.64 0.31 -0.08
C VAL A 106 12.09 -1.10 0.02
N LEU A 107 12.30 -1.77 1.16
CA LEU A 107 11.56 -2.97 1.51
C LEU A 107 10.25 -2.55 2.18
N ARG A 108 9.12 -2.85 1.55
CA ARG A 108 7.77 -2.56 2.07
C ARG A 108 7.01 -3.85 2.33
N ILE A 109 6.20 -3.86 3.39
CA ILE A 109 5.18 -4.89 3.62
C ILE A 109 3.82 -4.19 3.61
N THR A 110 2.91 -4.74 2.81
CA THR A 110 1.62 -4.13 2.50
C THR A 110 0.50 -5.11 2.84
N HIS A 111 -0.54 -4.58 3.49
CA HIS A 111 -1.82 -5.25 3.63
C HIS A 111 -2.80 -4.66 2.61
N GLN A 112 -3.25 -5.48 1.67
CA GLN A 112 -4.19 -5.10 0.64
C GLN A 112 -5.53 -5.81 0.84
N THR A 113 -6.61 -5.05 0.73
CA THR A 113 -8.00 -5.48 0.80
C THR A 113 -8.66 -5.16 -0.54
N VAL A 114 -9.29 -6.16 -1.15
CA VAL A 114 -10.13 -6.02 -2.35
C VAL A 114 -11.57 -6.21 -1.92
N TYR A 115 -12.43 -5.26 -2.28
CA TYR A 115 -13.81 -5.23 -1.79
C TYR A 115 -14.77 -4.75 -2.86
N GLU A 116 -15.73 -5.60 -3.22
CA GLU A 116 -16.92 -5.21 -3.97
C GLU A 116 -17.90 -4.56 -2.99
N ALA A 117 -17.96 -3.23 -3.00
CA ALA A 117 -18.67 -2.47 -1.98
C ALA A 117 -20.19 -2.56 -2.18
N PRO A 118 -20.96 -3.22 -1.29
CA PRO A 118 -22.41 -3.25 -1.40
C PRO A 118 -23.03 -1.85 -1.22
N GLU A 119 -22.33 -0.94 -0.53
CA GLU A 119 -22.74 0.47 -0.40
C GLU A 119 -22.65 1.25 -1.70
N LEU A 120 -21.88 0.75 -2.68
CA LEU A 120 -21.65 1.41 -3.95
C LEU A 120 -21.68 0.38 -5.10
N PRO A 121 -22.88 -0.01 -5.57
CA PRO A 121 -23.04 -1.04 -6.60
C PRO A 121 -22.23 -0.77 -7.86
N GLY A 122 -21.70 -1.83 -8.49
CA GLY A 122 -20.83 -1.72 -9.68
C GLY A 122 -19.46 -1.12 -9.37
N THR A 123 -19.02 -1.17 -8.10
CA THR A 123 -17.72 -0.66 -7.69
C THR A 123 -16.89 -1.71 -6.96
N THR A 124 -15.66 -1.90 -7.45
CA THR A 124 -14.62 -2.68 -6.77
C THR A 124 -13.55 -1.72 -6.24
N VAL A 125 -13.23 -1.83 -4.95
CA VAL A 125 -12.21 -1.02 -4.28
C VAL A 125 -11.04 -1.88 -3.88
N PHE A 126 -9.84 -1.48 -4.30
CA PHE A 126 -8.57 -2.00 -3.84
C PHE A 126 -7.99 -0.99 -2.86
N ALA A 127 -7.84 -1.36 -1.60
CA ALA A 127 -7.19 -0.53 -0.59
C ALA A 127 -5.94 -1.24 -0.07
N ALA A 128 -4.80 -0.57 -0.15
CA ALA A 128 -3.52 -1.08 0.31
C ALA A 128 -2.96 -0.12 1.37
N LYS A 129 -2.73 -0.63 2.57
CA LYS A 129 -2.02 0.09 3.64
C LYS A 129 -0.64 -0.51 3.86
N GLN A 130 0.36 0.34 3.96
CA GLN A 130 1.69 -0.04 4.39
C GLN A 130 1.64 -0.41 5.87
N ILE A 131 2.11 -1.60 6.21
CA ILE A 131 2.29 -2.02 7.60
C ILE A 131 3.75 -1.90 8.05
N TYR A 132 4.69 -1.99 7.11
CA TYR A 132 6.11 -1.78 7.36
C TYR A 132 6.81 -1.20 6.13
N ALA A 133 7.80 -0.35 6.37
CA ALA A 133 8.85 0.05 5.44
C ALA A 133 10.18 0.16 6.19
N ASP A 134 11.29 -0.18 5.53
CA ASP A 134 12.63 -0.14 6.14
C ASP A 134 13.19 1.28 6.31
N HIS A 135 12.82 2.23 5.44
CA HIS A 135 13.21 3.64 5.55
C HIS A 135 12.26 4.58 4.81
N TYR A 136 12.44 5.89 5.02
CA TYR A 136 11.76 7.04 4.39
C TYR A 136 10.26 7.19 4.63
N PHE A 137 9.52 6.14 4.99
CA PHE A 137 8.07 6.18 5.13
C PHE A 137 7.63 5.92 6.57
N GLU A 138 6.83 6.84 7.10
CA GLU A 138 6.09 6.64 8.35
C GLU A 138 4.81 5.83 8.07
N ALA A 139 4.16 6.08 6.93
CA ALA A 139 2.98 5.33 6.49
C ALA A 139 2.67 5.54 4.99
N GLY A 140 1.92 4.62 4.40
CA GLY A 140 1.39 4.71 3.05
C GLY A 140 -0.02 4.14 2.98
N LEU A 141 -0.90 4.81 2.22
CA LEU A 141 -2.26 4.40 1.94
C LEU A 141 -2.54 4.61 0.45
N GLU A 142 -2.90 3.54 -0.22
CA GLU A 142 -3.24 3.54 -1.64
C GLU A 142 -4.66 3.00 -1.81
N VAL A 143 -5.48 3.70 -2.59
CA VAL A 143 -6.81 3.26 -2.98
C VAL A 143 -6.90 3.34 -4.49
N LEU A 144 -7.30 2.25 -5.12
CA LEU A 144 -7.70 2.20 -6.52
C LEU A 144 -9.15 1.72 -6.57
N THR A 145 -10.02 2.51 -7.19
CA THR A 145 -11.43 2.21 -7.34
C THR A 145 -11.73 1.99 -8.81
N ALA A 146 -12.34 0.85 -9.14
CA ALA A 146 -12.91 0.58 -10.45
C ALA A 146 -14.43 0.74 -10.35
N VAL A 147 -14.98 1.61 -11.19
CA VAL A 147 -16.42 1.88 -11.26
C VAL A 147 -16.92 1.49 -12.64
N ASP A 148 -17.90 0.60 -12.69
CA ASP A 148 -18.54 0.18 -13.92
C ASP A 148 -19.34 1.34 -14.53
N ASP A 149 -19.18 1.55 -15.84
CA ASP A 149 -20.02 2.48 -16.58
C ASP A 149 -21.38 1.82 -16.87
N THR A 150 -22.38 2.23 -16.10
CA THR A 150 -23.76 1.75 -16.18
C THR A 150 -24.64 2.60 -17.10
N THR A 151 -24.07 3.61 -17.79
CA THR A 151 -24.85 4.53 -18.63
C THR A 151 -25.35 3.92 -19.94
N SER A 152 -24.87 2.74 -20.34
CA SER A 152 -25.43 1.97 -21.45
C SER A 152 -26.71 1.23 -21.02
N THR A 153 -27.84 1.93 -21.03
CA THR A 153 -29.15 1.28 -20.97
C THR A 153 -29.36 0.46 -22.25
N GLY A 154 -29.14 -0.86 -22.18
CA GLY A 154 -29.51 -1.80 -23.26
C GLY A 154 -28.56 -2.96 -23.55
N SER A 155 -27.34 -2.98 -23.01
CA SER A 155 -26.41 -4.12 -23.13
C SER A 155 -26.13 -4.76 -21.77
N ALA A 156 -26.06 -6.10 -21.73
CA ALA A 156 -25.71 -6.87 -20.54
C ALA A 156 -24.23 -6.72 -20.10
N THR A 157 -23.46 -5.92 -20.84
CA THR A 157 -22.04 -5.65 -20.59
C THR A 157 -21.87 -4.16 -20.26
N PRO A 158 -21.15 -3.80 -19.19
CA PRO A 158 -20.80 -2.41 -18.89
C PRO A 158 -20.12 -1.74 -20.09
N ALA A 159 -20.44 -0.47 -20.35
CA ALA A 159 -19.86 0.28 -21.48
C ALA A 159 -18.35 0.52 -21.34
N GLY A 160 -17.82 0.38 -20.12
CA GLY A 160 -16.43 0.56 -19.75
C GLY A 160 -16.26 0.58 -18.24
N ILE A 161 -15.06 0.91 -17.80
CA ILE A 161 -14.73 1.11 -16.39
C ILE A 161 -14.01 2.45 -16.21
N THR A 162 -14.31 3.15 -15.13
CA THR A 162 -13.53 4.31 -14.68
C THR A 162 -12.62 3.91 -13.53
N LEU A 163 -11.33 4.21 -13.65
CA LEU A 163 -10.35 3.99 -12.60
C LEU A 163 -10.04 5.30 -11.85
N VAL A 164 -10.20 5.29 -10.54
CA VAL A 164 -9.85 6.41 -9.66
C VAL A 164 -8.76 5.96 -8.69
N ALA A 165 -7.58 6.60 -8.74
CA ALA A 165 -6.47 6.30 -7.85
C ALA A 165 -6.20 7.43 -6.86
N VAL A 166 -6.08 7.07 -5.59
CA VAL A 166 -5.73 7.96 -4.48
C VAL A 166 -4.55 7.33 -3.75
N ARG A 167 -3.36 7.94 -3.84
CA ARG A 167 -2.19 7.50 -3.08
C ARG A 167 -1.75 8.60 -2.11
N ARG A 168 -1.63 8.25 -0.84
CA ARG A 168 -1.10 9.11 0.22
C ARG A 168 0.11 8.43 0.82
N TYR A 169 1.17 9.20 0.97
CA TYR A 169 2.39 8.78 1.63
C TYR A 169 2.78 9.82 2.65
N ARG A 170 3.18 9.35 3.82
CA ARG A 170 3.80 10.17 4.86
C ARG A 170 5.25 9.76 4.99
N PHE A 171 6.13 10.71 4.72
CA PHE A 171 7.58 10.49 4.75
C PHE A 171 8.13 10.90 6.10
N ASP A 172 9.07 10.11 6.60
CA ASP A 172 10.01 10.56 7.61
C ASP A 172 11.06 11.49 6.95
N HIS A 173 11.67 12.35 7.75
CA HIS A 173 12.71 13.36 7.51
C HIS A 173 13.46 13.34 6.16
N LEU A 174 12.75 13.53 5.04
CA LEU A 174 13.37 13.77 3.75
C LEU A 174 13.98 15.18 3.73
N PRO A 175 15.27 15.33 3.39
CA PRO A 175 15.90 16.65 3.25
C PRO A 175 15.06 17.57 2.36
N SER A 176 14.71 18.74 2.90
CA SER A 176 13.89 19.76 2.24
C SER A 176 14.64 21.09 2.18
N GLY A 177 14.71 21.70 0.98
CA GLY A 177 15.40 22.98 0.74
C GLY A 177 16.79 22.88 0.08
N GLY A 178 17.23 23.99 -0.54
CA GLY A 178 18.55 24.13 -1.18
C GLY A 178 18.74 23.39 -2.51
N LEU A 179 19.99 23.30 -2.99
CA LEU A 179 20.40 22.59 -4.22
C LEU A 179 20.15 21.06 -4.17
N LEU A 180 19.77 20.53 -3.00
CA LEU A 180 19.52 19.11 -2.74
C LEU A 180 18.06 18.82 -2.36
N ASN A 181 17.08 19.51 -2.96
CA ASN A 181 15.64 19.29 -2.70
C ASN A 181 15.19 17.85 -3.03
N LEU A 182 15.46 16.91 -2.12
CA LEU A 182 15.16 15.49 -2.30
C LEU A 182 13.67 15.24 -2.12
N ARG A 183 13.06 15.86 -1.11
CA ARG A 183 11.62 15.76 -0.87
C ARG A 183 10.79 16.16 -2.10
N GLY A 184 11.11 17.29 -2.73
CA GLY A 184 10.40 17.75 -3.93
C GLY A 184 10.57 16.78 -5.11
N ARG A 185 11.77 16.21 -5.29
CA ARG A 185 12.03 15.22 -6.34
C ARG A 185 11.31 13.89 -6.12
N VAL A 186 11.26 13.41 -4.89
CA VAL A 186 10.50 12.20 -4.52
C VAL A 186 9.01 12.41 -4.76
N ILE A 187 8.45 13.55 -4.29
CA ILE A 187 7.03 13.88 -4.50
C ILE A 187 6.71 13.99 -5.99
N GLY A 188 7.55 14.68 -6.77
CA GLY A 188 7.39 14.80 -8.22
C GLY A 188 7.39 13.44 -8.90
N GLY A 189 8.40 12.63 -8.61
CA GLY A 189 8.52 11.29 -9.19
C GLY A 189 7.38 10.34 -8.80
N LEU A 190 6.85 10.43 -7.58
CA LEU A 190 5.68 9.63 -7.17
C LEU A 190 4.41 10.04 -7.92
N ARG A 191 4.21 11.34 -8.17
CA ARG A 191 3.09 11.82 -8.99
C ARG A 191 3.19 11.32 -10.43
N ASP A 192 4.39 11.35 -11.00
CA ASP A 192 4.65 10.83 -12.34
C ASP A 192 4.44 9.31 -12.40
N ASN A 193 4.85 8.57 -11.36
CA ASN A 193 4.59 7.14 -11.23
C ASN A 193 3.09 6.82 -11.20
N VAL A 194 2.29 7.53 -10.40
CA VAL A 194 0.82 7.34 -10.38
C VAL A 194 0.21 7.56 -11.77
N ARG A 195 0.64 8.62 -12.46
CA ARG A 195 0.16 8.90 -13.82
C ARG A 195 0.55 7.80 -14.80
N SER A 196 1.80 7.35 -14.73
CA SER A 196 2.32 6.26 -15.57
C SER A 196 1.57 4.96 -15.34
N ASP A 197 1.32 4.61 -14.06
CA ASP A 197 0.56 3.43 -13.66
C ASP A 197 -0.86 3.46 -14.19
N LEU A 198 -1.58 4.57 -14.02
CA LEU A 198 -2.94 4.72 -14.55
C LEU A 198 -2.97 4.60 -16.07
N ALA A 199 -2.01 5.22 -16.77
CA ALA A 199 -1.91 5.13 -18.21
C ALA A 199 -1.61 3.69 -18.67
N ARG A 200 -0.79 2.96 -17.92
CA ARG A 200 -0.49 1.54 -18.18
C ARG A 200 -1.71 0.66 -17.92
N LEU A 201 -2.35 0.79 -16.76
CA LEU A 201 -3.56 0.04 -16.41
C LEU A 201 -4.66 0.26 -17.45
N LYS A 202 -4.89 1.51 -17.87
CA LYS A 202 -5.84 1.81 -18.95
C LYS A 202 -5.52 1.03 -20.22
N ARG A 203 -4.26 1.08 -20.70
CA ARG A 203 -3.86 0.34 -21.91
C ARG A 203 -4.04 -1.16 -21.76
N GLU A 204 -3.65 -1.73 -20.63
CA GLU A 204 -3.79 -3.16 -20.34
C GLU A 204 -5.27 -3.59 -20.32
N SER A 205 -6.13 -2.82 -19.64
CA SER A 205 -7.58 -3.06 -19.61
C SER A 205 -8.23 -2.95 -20.99
N GLU A 206 -7.87 -1.94 -21.79
CA GLU A 206 -8.38 -1.79 -23.16
C GLU A 206 -7.94 -2.93 -24.08
N LEU A 207 -6.71 -3.43 -23.93
CA LEU A 207 -6.21 -4.59 -24.67
C LEU A 207 -6.96 -5.87 -24.27
N ALA A 208 -7.15 -6.09 -22.97
CA ALA A 208 -7.90 -7.24 -22.46
C ALA A 208 -9.36 -7.23 -22.95
N LEU A 209 -10.01 -6.06 -22.94
CA LEU A 209 -11.38 -5.91 -23.45
C LEU A 209 -11.48 -6.26 -24.94
N ARG A 210 -10.53 -5.79 -25.76
CA ARG A 210 -10.50 -6.12 -27.20
C ARG A 210 -10.33 -7.62 -27.42
N ALA A 211 -9.44 -8.26 -26.68
CA ALA A 211 -9.21 -9.70 -26.77
C ALA A 211 -10.47 -10.50 -26.39
N ALA A 212 -11.19 -10.08 -25.36
CA ALA A 212 -12.43 -10.72 -24.92
C ALA A 212 -13.58 -10.58 -25.93
N GLY A 213 -13.66 -9.47 -26.67
CA GLY A 213 -14.68 -9.24 -27.71
C GLY A 213 -14.43 -9.92 -29.05
N THR A 214 -13.36 -10.71 -29.19
CA THR A 214 -13.02 -11.44 -30.44
C THR A 214 -13.32 -12.94 -30.37
N GLN A 215 -13.93 -13.42 -29.27
CA GLN A 215 -14.45 -14.79 -29.09
C GLN A 215 -15.97 -14.81 -29.23
#